data_AF-A0A9Q3IYY9-F1
#
_entry.id   AF-A0A9Q3IYY9-F1
#
_cell.length_a   1.000
_cell.length_b   1.000
_cell.length_c   1.000
_cell.angle_alpha   90.00
_cell.angle_beta   90.00
_cell.angle_gamma   90.00
#
_symmetry.space_group_name_H-M   'P 1'
#
loop_
_entity.id
_entity.type
_entity.pdbx_description
1 polymer ?
#
loop_
_entity_poly.entity_id
_entity_poly.type
_entity_poly.pdbx_seq_one_letter_code
_entity_poly.pdbx_strand_id
1 'polypeptide(L)'
;VSDSGKPPIAFDSCKPIPAELNYEICEKELLGIVWALKHWRAFLLSLSSPFEVLTNHSSLQYFMSSKVLTCRQARWAEFLSEFHFSITYCPGCLATLADALSHWENVYPERGEDFISKNSMNFQQLIKKDEVQPSRYFAVKVQSFSDLIDFIQKKLWQDSQYRSILQDLGKGKSAHNYSLDSSSQLLLFKDWVVFPNDPMIQLSILQKRHDSPLAGNPSQERTLKIVKQDFHWSGMTQFIKDYVSSCKQCSRNKNIHHKKFGFLKPLPIPNGPCICLSMDFITQLPLSNSFDSILFIVDRFSRMAVFLPKMFSTASLDLANLFIKNIFLKHGLPSSIVSDRASLLVSYFWTHLCQKLKISRDLSTAYHPETDGQTERVNQI
;
A
#
# COMPACT_ATOMS: atom_id res chain seq x y z
N VAL A 1 8.38 7.47 10.95
CA VAL A 1 8.89 8.84 10.85
C VAL A 1 8.23 9.42 9.62
N SER A 2 7.35 10.41 9.74
CA SER A 2 6.79 11.11 8.58
C SER A 2 7.83 12.05 7.97
N ASP A 3 7.59 12.49 6.73
CA ASP A 3 8.53 13.15 5.82
C ASP A 3 9.28 14.41 6.31
N SER A 4 8.97 14.91 7.51
CA SER A 4 9.67 16.06 8.12
C SER A 4 10.51 15.71 9.35
N GLY A 5 10.63 14.43 9.71
CA GLY A 5 11.28 14.00 10.95
C GLY A 5 10.47 14.30 12.22
N LYS A 6 9.27 14.90 12.09
CA LYS A 6 8.39 15.22 13.21
C LYS A 6 7.51 14.01 13.54
N PRO A 7 7.36 13.63 14.82
CA PRO A 7 6.46 12.56 15.21
C PRO A 7 5.00 12.97 14.95
N PRO A 8 4.13 12.04 14.49
CA PRO A 8 2.70 12.30 14.36
C PRO A 8 2.10 12.59 15.73
N ILE A 9 1.24 13.62 15.80
CA ILE A 9 0.60 14.07 17.05
C ILE A 9 -0.63 13.20 17.37
N ALA A 10 -1.41 12.84 16.33
CA ALA A 10 -2.59 11.99 16.46
C ALA A 10 -2.86 11.26 15.14
N PHE A 11 -3.65 10.18 15.23
CA PHE A 11 -4.18 9.43 14.08
C PHE A 11 -5.70 9.37 14.20
N ASP A 12 -6.40 9.45 13.08
CA ASP A 12 -7.84 9.23 12.99
C ASP A 12 -8.17 8.38 11.75
N SER A 13 -9.22 7.58 11.84
CA SER A 13 -9.68 6.72 10.74
C SER A 13 -11.20 6.57 10.80
N CYS A 14 -11.86 6.62 9.65
CA CYS A 14 -13.30 6.46 9.54
C CYS A 14 -13.67 5.32 8.60
N LYS A 15 -14.78 4.64 8.90
CA LYS A 15 -15.34 3.60 8.04
C LYS A 15 -16.33 4.24 7.08
N PRO A 16 -16.19 4.04 5.76
CA PRO A 16 -17.17 4.54 4.81
C PRO A 16 -18.51 3.81 4.98
N ILE A 17 -19.60 4.57 4.92
CA ILE A 17 -20.97 4.06 4.92
C ILE A 17 -21.23 3.29 3.60
N PRO A 18 -22.15 2.32 3.51
CA PRO A 18 -22.38 1.56 2.27
C PRO A 18 -22.60 2.41 1.00
N ALA A 19 -23.17 3.61 1.12
CA ALA A 19 -23.29 4.53 0.00
C ALA A 19 -21.94 5.10 -0.47
N GLU A 20 -21.02 5.37 0.46
CA GLU A 20 -19.69 5.94 0.22
C GLU A 20 -18.73 4.92 -0.41
N LEU A 21 -18.96 3.63 -0.17
CA LEU A 21 -18.23 2.55 -0.85
C LEU A 21 -18.42 2.57 -2.37
N ASN A 22 -19.51 3.15 -2.86
CA ASN A 22 -19.78 3.25 -4.30
C ASN A 22 -19.19 4.50 -4.95
N TYR A 23 -18.50 5.35 -4.19
CA TYR A 23 -17.89 6.56 -4.73
C TYR A 23 -16.67 6.21 -5.62
N GLU A 24 -16.37 7.09 -6.56
CA GLU A 24 -15.14 6.98 -7.35
C GLU A 24 -13.92 7.14 -6.46
N ILE A 25 -12.77 6.62 -6.91
CA ILE A 25 -11.53 6.61 -6.11
C ILE A 25 -11.14 8.03 -5.68
N CYS A 26 -11.18 9.00 -6.61
CA CYS A 26 -10.91 10.40 -6.31
C CYS A 26 -11.85 10.96 -5.22
N GLU A 27 -13.14 10.60 -5.25
CA GLU A 27 -14.12 11.05 -4.25
C GLU A 27 -13.92 10.38 -2.89
N LYS A 28 -13.43 9.13 -2.85
CA LYS A 28 -13.08 8.44 -1.60
C LYS A 28 -11.86 9.08 -0.92
N GLU A 29 -10.83 9.41 -1.69
CA GLU A 29 -9.66 10.12 -1.18
C GLU A 29 -10.03 11.52 -0.67
N LEU A 30 -10.87 12.24 -1.41
CA LEU A 30 -11.40 13.54 -0.98
C LEU A 30 -12.26 13.43 0.29
N LEU A 31 -13.09 12.37 0.40
CA LEU A 31 -13.88 12.10 1.61
C LEU A 31 -12.98 11.93 2.84
N GLY A 32 -11.81 11.30 2.68
CA GLY A 32 -10.80 11.20 3.74
C GLY A 32 -10.33 12.57 4.23
N ILE A 33 -10.05 13.50 3.32
CA ILE A 33 -9.68 14.89 3.65
C ILE A 33 -10.83 15.61 4.37
N VAL A 34 -12.05 15.52 3.85
CA VAL A 34 -13.24 16.13 4.44
C VAL A 34 -13.47 15.59 5.86
N TRP A 35 -13.30 14.29 6.06
CA TRP A 35 -13.42 13.67 7.37
C TRP A 35 -12.37 14.17 8.35
N ALA A 36 -11.10 14.19 7.95
CA ALA A 36 -10.01 14.70 8.78
C ALA A 36 -10.27 16.16 9.21
N LEU A 37 -10.71 17.01 8.28
CA LEU A 37 -11.02 18.41 8.56
C LEU A 37 -12.26 18.60 9.44
N LYS A 38 -13.24 17.70 9.37
CA LYS A 38 -14.35 17.66 10.34
C LYS A 38 -13.89 17.27 11.73
N HIS A 39 -13.08 16.22 11.84
CA HIS A 39 -12.60 15.73 13.12
C HIS A 39 -11.72 16.77 13.84
N TRP A 40 -10.77 17.35 13.11
CA TRP A 40 -9.79 18.29 13.66
C TRP A 40 -10.23 19.75 13.54
N ARG A 41 -11.50 20.00 13.21
CA ARG A 41 -12.06 21.32 12.91
C ARG A 41 -11.71 22.38 13.95
N ALA A 42 -11.88 22.05 15.23
CA ALA A 42 -11.63 22.99 16.35
C ALA A 42 -10.17 23.48 16.40
N PHE A 43 -9.22 22.61 16.01
CA PHE A 43 -7.79 22.94 16.01
C PHE A 43 -7.38 23.69 14.74
N LEU A 44 -8.04 23.41 13.62
CA LEU A 44 -7.63 23.93 12.31
C LEU A 44 -8.26 25.29 11.97
N LEU A 45 -9.47 25.58 12.47
CA LEU A 45 -10.13 26.88 12.25
C LEU A 45 -9.43 28.05 12.94
N SER A 46 -8.71 27.79 14.04
CA SER A 46 -8.05 28.83 14.84
C SER A 46 -6.63 29.15 14.37
N LEU A 47 -6.13 28.47 13.32
CA LEU A 47 -4.79 28.70 12.80
C LEU A 47 -4.73 29.98 11.96
N SER A 48 -3.81 30.89 12.31
CA SER A 48 -3.58 32.11 11.54
C SER A 48 -2.75 31.89 10.27
N SER A 49 -1.91 30.84 10.26
CA SER A 49 -1.08 30.45 9.12
C SER A 49 -1.74 29.31 8.33
N PRO A 50 -1.58 29.28 7.00
CA PRO A 50 -2.07 28.16 6.20
C PRO A 50 -1.40 26.86 6.62
N PHE A 51 -2.16 25.77 6.67
CA PHE A 51 -1.64 24.43 6.93
C PHE A 51 -1.65 23.57 5.67
N GLU A 52 -0.84 22.51 5.66
CA GLU A 52 -0.66 21.65 4.51
C GLU A 52 -1.38 20.31 4.70
N VAL A 53 -2.16 19.91 3.69
CA VAL A 53 -2.79 18.59 3.60
C VAL A 53 -2.00 17.75 2.61
N LEU A 54 -1.37 16.69 3.11
CA LEU A 54 -0.61 15.75 2.29
C LEU A 54 -1.51 14.59 1.84
N THR A 55 -1.51 14.28 0.55
CA THR A 55 -2.29 13.18 -0.03
C THR A 55 -1.45 12.38 -1.04
N ASN A 56 -1.69 11.07 -1.10
CA ASN A 56 -1.10 10.18 -2.11
C ASN A 56 -1.85 10.23 -3.47
N HIS A 57 -2.85 11.09 -3.61
CA HIS A 57 -3.66 11.23 -4.82
C HIS A 57 -3.45 12.58 -5.50
N SER A 58 -2.72 12.60 -6.62
CA SER A 58 -2.26 13.83 -7.29
C SER A 58 -3.40 14.70 -7.83
N SER A 59 -4.54 14.12 -8.23
CA SER A 59 -5.68 14.89 -8.76
C SER A 59 -6.28 15.87 -7.74
N LEU A 60 -6.12 15.62 -6.44
CA LEU A 60 -6.72 16.44 -5.39
C LEU A 60 -6.01 17.79 -5.20
N GLN A 61 -4.78 17.94 -5.70
CA GLN A 61 -4.07 19.23 -5.67
C GLN A 61 -4.86 20.35 -6.34
N TYR A 62 -5.63 19.99 -7.37
CA TYR A 62 -6.40 20.93 -8.17
C TYR A 62 -7.87 21.01 -7.75
N PHE A 63 -8.29 20.30 -6.70
CA PHE A 63 -9.69 20.20 -6.31
C PHE A 63 -10.33 21.57 -6.03
N MET A 64 -9.66 22.42 -5.24
CA MET A 64 -10.14 23.76 -4.91
C MET A 64 -10.13 24.72 -6.11
N SER A 65 -9.37 24.41 -7.16
CA SER A 65 -9.29 25.20 -8.40
C SER A 65 -10.20 24.67 -9.53
N SER A 66 -10.82 23.51 -9.35
CA SER A 66 -11.64 22.88 -10.39
C SER A 66 -12.96 23.63 -10.57
N LYS A 67 -13.28 23.99 -11.82
CA LYS A 67 -14.46 24.79 -12.15
C LYS A 67 -15.76 23.98 -12.30
N VAL A 68 -15.65 22.66 -12.42
CA VAL A 68 -16.80 21.76 -12.59
C VAL A 68 -16.74 20.71 -11.49
N LEU A 69 -17.68 20.80 -10.55
CA LEU A 69 -17.80 19.90 -9.40
C LEU A 69 -19.15 19.18 -9.45
N THR A 70 -19.19 17.92 -9.03
CA THR A 70 -20.47 17.22 -8.80
C THR A 70 -21.23 17.88 -7.65
N CYS A 71 -22.55 17.67 -7.54
CA CYS A 71 -23.34 18.20 -6.43
C CYS A 71 -22.86 17.75 -5.04
N ARG A 72 -22.14 16.62 -4.96
CA ARG A 72 -21.50 16.15 -3.72
C ARG A 72 -20.21 16.91 -3.45
N GLN A 73 -19.34 16.99 -4.45
CA GLN A 73 -18.08 17.73 -4.38
C GLN A 73 -18.30 19.21 -4.07
N ALA A 74 -19.34 19.84 -4.61
CA ALA A 74 -19.70 21.22 -4.30
C ALA A 74 -20.01 21.44 -2.81
N ARG A 75 -20.77 20.53 -2.19
CA ARG A 75 -21.05 20.55 -0.74
C ARG A 75 -19.80 20.36 0.11
N TRP A 76 -18.87 19.54 -0.37
CA TRP A 76 -17.57 19.39 0.29
C TRP A 76 -16.69 20.62 0.10
N ALA A 77 -16.65 21.21 -1.09
CA ALA A 77 -15.90 22.45 -1.36
C ALA A 77 -16.39 23.61 -0.49
N GLU A 78 -17.71 23.74 -0.30
CA GLU A 78 -18.30 24.73 0.62
C GLU A 78 -17.76 24.54 2.05
N PHE A 79 -17.81 23.32 2.59
CA PHE A 79 -17.26 23.02 3.91
C PHE A 79 -15.74 23.25 4.00
N LEU A 80 -15.00 22.87 2.96
CA LEU A 80 -13.55 23.01 2.90
C LEU A 80 -13.13 24.48 2.82
N SER A 81 -13.94 25.35 2.23
CA SER A 81 -13.67 26.79 2.09
C SER A 81 -13.55 27.53 3.44
N GLU A 82 -14.03 26.91 4.52
CA GLU A 82 -13.92 27.46 5.87
C GLU A 82 -12.50 27.37 6.44
N PHE A 83 -11.61 26.59 5.82
CA PHE A 83 -10.24 26.36 6.28
C PHE A 83 -9.23 27.04 5.37
N HIS A 84 -8.12 27.52 5.94
CA HIS A 84 -6.99 28.06 5.19
C HIS A 84 -5.90 26.99 5.02
N PHE A 85 -5.93 26.26 3.90
CA PHE A 85 -5.01 25.15 3.65
C PHE A 85 -4.61 25.00 2.19
N SER A 86 -3.53 24.25 1.95
CA SER A 86 -3.09 23.81 0.61
C SER A 86 -3.00 22.29 0.55
N ILE A 87 -3.44 21.69 -0.57
CA ILE A 87 -3.32 20.25 -0.82
C ILE A 87 -2.03 20.00 -1.61
N THR A 88 -1.11 19.23 -1.04
CA THR A 88 0.15 18.86 -1.68
C THR A 88 0.20 17.35 -1.89
N TYR A 89 0.55 16.94 -3.10
CA TYR A 89 0.76 15.54 -3.42
C TYR A 89 2.07 15.06 -2.79
N CYS A 90 1.98 13.97 -2.04
CA CYS A 90 3.13 13.22 -1.55
C CYS A 90 3.09 11.81 -2.15
N PRO A 91 4.15 11.36 -2.86
CA PRO A 91 4.22 9.99 -3.38
C PRO A 91 3.92 8.94 -2.31
N GLY A 92 3.11 7.92 -2.64
CA GLY A 92 2.66 6.91 -1.65
C GLY A 92 3.78 6.17 -0.90
N CYS A 93 5.01 6.11 -1.47
CA CYS A 93 6.17 5.56 -0.78
C CYS A 93 6.59 6.36 0.47
N LEU A 94 6.25 7.64 0.53
CA LEU A 94 6.54 8.58 1.60
C LEU A 94 5.36 8.73 2.58
N ALA A 95 4.13 8.51 2.11
CA ALA A 95 2.89 8.55 2.91
C ALA A 95 2.55 7.25 3.69
N THR A 96 3.51 6.33 3.84
CA THR A 96 3.31 4.96 4.37
C THR A 96 2.67 4.86 5.76
N LEU A 97 2.74 5.91 6.58
CA LEU A 97 2.13 5.93 7.91
C LEU A 97 0.60 6.06 7.88
N ALA A 98 0.04 6.79 6.91
CA ALA A 98 -1.40 6.93 6.74
C ALA A 98 -2.01 5.68 6.08
N ASP A 99 -1.30 5.13 5.08
CA ASP A 99 -1.73 3.95 4.33
C ASP A 99 -1.74 2.65 5.15
N ALA A 100 -1.01 2.60 6.27
CA ALA A 100 -0.98 1.43 7.14
C ALA A 100 -2.36 1.06 7.71
N LEU A 101 -3.28 2.03 7.84
CA LEU A 101 -4.63 1.81 8.37
C LEU A 101 -5.69 1.55 7.29
N SER A 102 -5.46 1.94 6.04
CA SER A 102 -6.45 1.86 4.94
C SER A 102 -6.42 0.55 4.15
N HIS A 103 -5.29 -0.17 4.12
CA HIS A 103 -5.07 -1.34 3.26
C HIS A 103 -5.18 -2.72 3.94
N TRP A 104 -5.89 -2.82 5.06
CA TRP A 104 -6.04 -4.13 5.73
C TRP A 104 -7.14 -4.96 5.05
N GLU A 105 -6.75 -6.03 4.32
CA GLU A 105 -7.65 -6.88 3.51
C GLU A 105 -8.89 -7.43 4.25
N ASN A 106 -8.84 -7.56 5.58
CA ASN A 106 -9.98 -8.02 6.39
C ASN A 106 -11.00 -6.91 6.70
N VAL A 107 -10.81 -5.69 6.20
CA VAL A 107 -11.65 -4.52 6.50
C VAL A 107 -12.73 -4.30 5.44
N TYR A 108 -12.59 -4.79 4.22
CA TYR A 108 -13.58 -4.56 3.16
C TYR A 108 -14.31 -5.85 2.78
N PRO A 109 -15.62 -5.98 3.08
CA PRO A 109 -16.42 -7.07 2.54
C PRO A 109 -16.55 -6.92 1.01
N GLU A 110 -16.65 -8.05 0.31
CA GLU A 110 -17.14 -8.04 -1.07
C GLU A 110 -18.59 -7.51 -1.08
N ARG A 111 -18.99 -6.86 -2.18
CA ARG A 111 -20.29 -6.17 -2.29
C ARG A 111 -21.45 -7.04 -1.77
N GLY A 112 -22.14 -6.56 -0.74
CA GLY A 112 -23.41 -7.13 -0.26
C GLY A 112 -23.38 -7.92 1.05
N GLU A 113 -22.25 -7.99 1.75
CA GLU A 113 -22.16 -8.73 3.02
C GLU A 113 -22.13 -7.83 4.28
N ASP A 114 -22.76 -8.30 5.37
CA ASP A 114 -22.84 -7.61 6.65
C ASP A 114 -21.48 -7.55 7.38
N PHE A 115 -20.89 -6.36 7.39
CA PHE A 115 -19.57 -6.02 7.96
C PHE A 115 -19.34 -6.55 9.39
N ILE A 116 -20.38 -6.53 10.24
CA ILE A 116 -20.27 -6.87 11.67
C ILE A 116 -20.07 -8.38 11.87
N SER A 117 -20.67 -9.20 11.00
CA SER A 117 -20.67 -10.67 11.13
C SER A 117 -19.29 -11.31 10.94
N LYS A 118 -18.46 -10.75 10.04
CA LYS A 118 -17.10 -11.24 9.76
C LYS A 118 -16.00 -10.60 10.61
N ASN A 119 -16.27 -9.49 11.31
CA ASN A 119 -15.26 -8.70 12.03
C ASN A 119 -15.51 -8.57 13.54
N SER A 120 -15.85 -9.69 14.20
CA SER A 120 -16.07 -9.76 15.65
C SER A 120 -14.84 -9.38 16.49
N MET A 121 -13.63 -9.46 15.91
CA MET A 121 -12.38 -9.07 16.61
C MET A 121 -12.10 -7.57 16.59
N ASN A 122 -12.70 -6.79 15.69
CA ASN A 122 -12.44 -5.34 15.57
C ASN A 122 -13.11 -4.50 16.68
N PHE A 123 -13.97 -5.12 17.48
CA PHE A 123 -14.67 -4.48 18.62
C PHE A 123 -14.17 -5.00 19.97
N GLN A 124 -13.06 -5.73 19.98
CA GLN A 124 -12.47 -6.16 21.25
C GLN A 124 -11.75 -4.98 21.90
N GLN A 125 -12.19 -4.65 23.12
CA GLN A 125 -11.41 -3.79 24.00
C GLN A 125 -10.04 -4.44 24.23
N LEU A 126 -9.00 -3.86 23.61
CA LEU A 126 -7.63 -4.41 23.63
C LEU A 126 -6.95 -4.30 24.99
N ILE A 127 -7.45 -3.41 25.86
CA ILE A 127 -6.98 -3.21 27.22
C ILE A 127 -8.18 -3.39 28.15
N LYS A 128 -8.31 -4.57 28.75
CA LYS A 128 -9.29 -4.78 29.81
C LYS A 128 -8.80 -4.03 31.06
N LYS A 129 -9.71 -3.50 31.88
CA LYS A 129 -9.36 -2.76 33.12
C LYS A 129 -8.45 -3.57 34.06
N ASP A 130 -8.50 -4.89 33.94
CA ASP A 130 -7.76 -5.84 34.79
C ASP A 130 -6.33 -6.12 34.26
N GLU A 131 -6.01 -5.69 33.03
CA GLU A 131 -4.73 -5.97 32.34
C GLU A 131 -3.72 -4.80 32.46
N VAL A 132 -4.10 -3.71 33.13
CA VAL A 132 -3.19 -2.59 33.43
C VAL A 132 -2.47 -2.88 34.75
N GLN A 133 -1.37 -3.64 34.67
CA GLN A 133 -0.38 -3.76 35.74
C GLN A 133 0.97 -3.25 35.22
N PRO A 134 1.57 -2.21 35.84
CA PRO A 134 2.79 -1.57 35.36
C PRO A 134 4.04 -2.35 35.78
N SER A 135 4.22 -3.59 35.30
CA SER A 135 5.45 -4.35 35.56
C SER A 135 6.04 -5.01 34.31
N ARG A 136 7.38 -4.92 34.20
CA ARG A 136 8.25 -5.22 33.04
C ARG A 136 8.23 -6.68 32.52
N TYR A 137 7.44 -7.59 33.12
CA TYR A 137 7.67 -9.04 32.98
C TYR A 137 6.58 -9.84 32.23
N PHE A 138 5.58 -9.21 31.60
CA PHE A 138 4.39 -9.91 31.07
C PHE A 138 4.56 -10.73 29.76
N ALA A 139 5.77 -11.17 29.41
CA ALA A 139 6.03 -11.83 28.11
C ALA A 139 5.88 -13.36 28.09
N VAL A 140 5.43 -14.03 29.16
CA VAL A 140 5.15 -15.49 29.11
C VAL A 140 3.79 -15.76 29.74
N LYS A 141 2.96 -16.61 29.11
CA LYS A 141 1.71 -17.08 29.74
C LYS A 141 2.12 -18.00 30.89
N VAL A 142 2.36 -17.42 32.05
CA VAL A 142 2.54 -18.17 33.28
C VAL A 142 1.52 -17.64 34.27
N GLN A 143 0.77 -18.57 34.87
CA GLN A 143 -0.37 -18.27 35.73
C GLN A 143 0.05 -17.56 37.03
N SER A 144 1.34 -17.52 37.35
CA SER A 144 1.93 -16.64 38.36
C SER A 144 3.41 -16.32 38.05
N PHE A 145 3.93 -15.24 38.64
CA PHE A 145 5.35 -14.84 38.52
C PHE A 145 6.31 -15.88 39.14
N SER A 146 5.88 -16.61 40.17
CA SER A 146 6.67 -17.67 40.80
C SER A 146 6.88 -18.86 39.88
N ASP A 147 5.86 -19.32 39.16
CA ASP A 147 6.01 -20.52 38.32
C ASP A 147 6.97 -20.28 37.13
N LEU A 148 7.12 -19.01 36.70
CA LEU A 148 8.03 -18.63 35.63
C LEU A 148 9.49 -18.67 36.10
N ILE A 149 9.75 -18.15 37.30
CA ILE A 149 11.08 -18.19 37.92
C ILE A 149 11.51 -19.64 38.14
N ASP A 150 10.63 -20.46 38.72
CA ASP A 150 10.90 -21.88 38.98
C ASP A 150 11.18 -22.63 37.68
N PHE A 151 10.40 -22.35 36.63
CA PHE A 151 10.60 -22.94 35.32
C PHE A 151 11.94 -22.55 34.70
N ILE A 152 12.28 -21.25 34.70
CA ILE A 152 13.54 -20.73 34.14
C ILE A 152 14.72 -21.35 34.88
N GLN A 153 14.70 -21.33 36.21
CA GLN A 153 15.76 -21.92 37.02
C GLN A 153 15.91 -23.42 36.71
N LYS A 154 14.82 -24.18 36.68
CA LYS A 154 14.85 -25.62 36.37
C LYS A 154 15.47 -25.90 35.00
N LYS A 155 15.14 -25.11 33.98
CA LYS A 155 15.71 -25.26 32.63
C LYS A 155 17.18 -24.84 32.56
N LEU A 156 17.59 -23.77 33.24
CA LEU A 156 19.00 -23.36 33.31
C LEU A 156 19.86 -24.43 34.01
N TRP A 157 19.32 -25.12 35.02
CA TRP A 157 20.01 -26.23 35.69
C TRP A 157 20.14 -27.51 34.82
N GLN A 158 19.30 -27.67 33.80
CA GLN A 158 19.39 -28.79 32.85
C GLN A 158 20.43 -28.56 31.76
N ASP A 159 20.70 -27.30 31.42
CA ASP A 159 21.71 -26.93 30.42
C ASP A 159 23.13 -27.06 31.03
N SER A 160 24.00 -27.84 30.39
CA SER A 160 25.36 -28.09 30.88
C SER A 160 26.19 -26.82 30.98
N GLN A 161 25.98 -25.85 30.07
CA GLN A 161 26.70 -24.58 30.07
C GLN A 161 26.29 -23.73 31.27
N TYR A 162 24.99 -23.49 31.45
CA TYR A 162 24.50 -22.64 32.54
C TYR A 162 24.65 -23.31 33.91
N ARG A 163 24.55 -24.64 34.00
CA ARG A 163 24.79 -25.39 35.24
C ARG A 163 26.20 -25.17 35.79
N SER A 164 27.22 -25.14 34.93
CA SER A 164 28.60 -24.87 35.37
C SER A 164 28.73 -23.46 35.98
N ILE A 165 28.14 -22.47 35.32
CA ILE A 165 28.12 -21.07 35.75
C ILE A 165 27.38 -20.90 37.08
N LEU A 166 26.21 -21.53 37.23
CA LEU A 166 25.42 -21.50 38.46
C LEU A 166 26.17 -22.16 39.63
N GLN A 167 26.90 -23.25 39.40
CA GLN A 167 27.71 -23.92 40.42
C GLN A 167 28.92 -23.09 40.85
N ASP A 168 29.57 -22.41 39.91
CA ASP A 168 30.70 -21.53 40.22
C ASP A 168 30.25 -20.28 41.00
N LEU A 169 29.13 -19.66 40.61
CA LEU A 169 28.51 -18.55 41.34
C LEU A 169 28.08 -18.97 42.76
N GLY A 170 27.48 -20.16 42.91
CA GLY A 170 27.09 -20.70 44.22
C GLY A 170 28.28 -21.02 45.14
N LYS A 171 29.48 -21.22 44.59
CA LYS A 171 30.74 -21.41 45.34
C LYS A 171 31.49 -20.10 45.59
N GLY A 172 30.90 -18.94 45.26
CA GLY A 172 31.51 -17.63 45.43
C GLY A 172 32.61 -17.30 44.41
N LYS A 173 32.73 -18.05 43.31
CA LYS A 173 33.66 -17.73 42.23
C LYS A 173 33.05 -16.70 41.29
N SER A 174 33.87 -15.76 40.82
CA SER A 174 33.44 -14.77 39.83
C SER A 174 33.27 -15.42 38.46
N ALA A 175 32.06 -15.35 37.90
CA ALA A 175 31.78 -15.77 36.53
C ALA A 175 31.74 -14.54 35.61
N HIS A 176 32.48 -14.58 34.51
CA HIS A 176 32.71 -13.40 33.67
C HIS A 176 31.42 -12.86 33.06
N ASN A 177 31.01 -11.64 33.46
CA ASN A 177 29.75 -10.96 33.09
C ASN A 177 28.46 -11.61 33.61
N TYR A 178 28.54 -12.65 34.45
CA TYR A 178 27.37 -13.31 35.03
C TYR A 178 27.22 -12.98 36.52
N SER A 179 25.99 -12.77 36.96
CA SER A 179 25.64 -12.55 38.37
C SER A 179 24.29 -13.19 38.71
N LEU A 180 23.94 -13.24 39.99
CA LEU A 180 22.62 -13.67 40.44
C LEU A 180 21.83 -12.46 40.92
N ASP A 181 20.58 -12.34 40.48
CA ASP A 181 19.68 -11.33 41.02
C ASP A 181 19.43 -11.58 42.51
N SER A 182 19.53 -10.53 43.32
CA SER A 182 19.44 -10.63 44.77
C SER A 182 18.04 -11.05 45.24
N SER A 183 17.00 -10.69 44.48
CA SER A 183 15.60 -10.95 44.83
C SER A 183 15.08 -12.27 44.30
N SER A 184 15.31 -12.56 43.02
CA SER A 184 14.72 -13.70 42.30
C SER A 184 15.68 -14.88 42.14
N GLN A 185 16.95 -14.73 42.51
CA GLN A 185 18.02 -15.74 42.29
C GLN A 185 18.14 -16.16 40.81
N LEU A 186 17.70 -15.32 39.88
CA LEU A 186 17.84 -15.57 38.45
C LEU A 186 19.26 -15.24 37.98
N LEU A 187 19.74 -16.01 37.01
CA LEU A 187 21.02 -15.76 36.36
C LEU A 187 20.92 -14.52 35.48
N LEU A 188 21.80 -13.56 35.70
CA LEU A 188 21.94 -12.34 34.92
C LEU A 188 23.22 -12.38 34.09
N PHE A 189 23.17 -11.84 32.87
CA PHE A 189 24.33 -11.54 32.03
C PHE A 189 24.34 -10.05 31.73
N LYS A 190 25.32 -9.30 32.25
CA LYS A 190 25.39 -7.83 32.12
C LYS A 190 24.04 -7.15 32.43
N ASP A 191 23.46 -7.50 33.58
CA ASP A 191 22.16 -7.03 34.10
C ASP A 191 20.90 -7.55 33.36
N TRP A 192 21.06 -8.42 32.36
CA TRP A 192 19.94 -9.03 31.64
C TRP A 192 19.62 -10.42 32.16
N VAL A 193 18.34 -10.74 32.37
CA VAL A 193 17.93 -12.11 32.73
C VAL A 193 18.29 -13.06 31.59
N VAL A 194 19.08 -14.08 31.93
CA VAL A 194 19.48 -15.14 31.01
C VAL A 194 18.28 -16.07 30.83
N PHE A 195 17.78 -16.14 29.59
CA PHE A 195 16.70 -17.05 29.26
C PHE A 195 17.25 -18.37 28.69
N PRO A 196 16.67 -19.53 29.05
CA PRO A 196 17.02 -20.80 28.44
C PRO A 196 16.86 -20.75 26.92
N ASN A 197 17.74 -21.47 26.19
CA ASN A 197 17.60 -21.67 24.75
C ASN A 197 16.48 -22.68 24.43
N ASP A 198 15.24 -22.37 24.83
CA ASP A 198 14.06 -23.19 24.55
C ASP A 198 13.23 -22.53 23.42
N PRO A 199 13.14 -23.15 22.23
CA PRO A 199 12.43 -22.58 21.09
C PRO A 199 10.96 -22.25 21.37
N MET A 200 10.27 -23.06 22.17
CA MET A 200 8.84 -22.85 22.45
C MET A 200 8.61 -21.55 23.21
N ILE A 201 9.52 -21.23 24.11
CA ILE A 201 9.46 -20.03 24.93
C ILE A 201 9.85 -18.81 24.11
N GLN A 202 10.93 -18.91 23.35
CA GLN A 202 11.38 -17.84 22.45
C GLN A 202 10.26 -17.48 21.47
N LEU A 203 9.56 -18.47 20.92
CA LEU A 203 8.36 -18.27 20.11
C LEU A 203 7.26 -17.56 20.90
N SER A 204 6.95 -17.99 22.14
CA SER A 204 5.92 -17.35 22.95
C SER A 204 6.22 -15.87 23.27
N ILE A 205 7.49 -15.53 23.49
CA ILE A 205 7.95 -14.15 23.71
C ILE A 205 7.76 -13.35 22.43
N LEU A 206 8.14 -13.89 21.27
CA LEU A 206 8.00 -13.19 19.99
C LEU A 206 6.55 -13.03 19.58
N GLN A 207 5.70 -14.03 19.78
CA GLN A 207 4.26 -13.89 19.55
C GLN A 207 3.67 -12.73 20.36
N LYS A 208 4.10 -12.56 21.61
CA LYS A 208 3.63 -11.43 22.43
C LYS A 208 4.26 -10.08 22.06
N ARG A 209 5.55 -10.07 21.68
CA ARG A 209 6.30 -8.83 21.41
C ARG A 209 6.25 -8.37 19.95
N HIS A 210 5.80 -9.23 19.04
CA HIS A 210 5.65 -8.94 17.62
C HIS A 210 4.19 -9.01 17.16
N ASP A 211 3.54 -10.16 17.35
CA ASP A 211 2.21 -10.44 16.78
C ASP A 211 1.06 -9.76 17.56
N SER A 212 1.32 -9.36 18.81
CA SER A 212 0.32 -8.69 19.64
C SER A 212 -0.17 -7.40 18.95
N PRO A 213 -1.48 -7.16 18.87
CA PRO A 213 -2.03 -5.91 18.36
C PRO A 213 -1.44 -4.67 19.04
N LEU A 214 -1.14 -4.76 20.34
CA LEU A 214 -0.53 -3.69 21.12
C LEU A 214 0.94 -3.44 20.75
N ALA A 215 1.65 -4.45 20.25
CA ALA A 215 3.03 -4.31 19.81
C ALA A 215 3.14 -3.70 18.41
N GLY A 216 2.12 -3.90 17.56
CA GLY A 216 2.01 -3.26 16.25
C GLY A 216 2.94 -3.84 15.17
N ASN A 217 3.24 -5.15 15.21
CA ASN A 217 4.09 -5.84 14.21
C ASN A 217 5.38 -5.09 13.85
N PRO A 218 6.25 -4.79 14.84
CA PRO A 218 7.46 -4.01 14.63
C PRO A 218 8.43 -4.68 13.64
N SER A 219 9.20 -3.86 12.93
CA SER A 219 10.30 -4.31 12.06
C SER A 219 11.32 -5.19 12.78
N GLN A 220 12.09 -6.00 12.04
CA GLN A 220 13.14 -6.87 12.59
C GLN A 220 14.04 -6.17 13.62
N GLU A 221 14.53 -4.98 13.30
CA GLU A 221 15.41 -4.21 14.20
C GLU A 221 14.68 -3.72 15.46
N ARG A 222 13.42 -3.31 15.30
CA ARG A 222 12.62 -2.81 16.43
C ARG A 222 12.18 -3.95 17.35
N THR A 223 11.79 -5.10 16.80
CA THR A 223 11.52 -6.32 17.58
C THR A 223 12.76 -6.75 18.36
N LEU A 224 13.94 -6.74 17.72
CA LEU A 224 15.20 -7.05 18.39
C LEU A 224 15.46 -6.10 19.58
N LYS A 225 15.25 -4.79 19.39
CA LYS A 225 15.42 -3.79 20.47
C LYS A 225 14.45 -4.04 21.63
N ILE A 226 13.17 -4.27 21.35
CA ILE A 226 12.15 -4.51 22.38
C ILE A 226 12.48 -5.76 23.19
N VAL A 227 12.83 -6.86 22.53
CA VAL A 227 13.08 -8.11 23.25
C VAL A 227 14.40 -8.05 24.02
N LYS A 228 15.43 -7.39 23.48
CA LYS A 228 16.71 -7.19 24.18
C LYS A 228 16.62 -6.36 25.45
N GLN A 229 15.53 -5.61 25.66
CA GLN A 229 15.29 -4.84 26.89
C GLN A 229 14.86 -5.69 28.08
N ASP A 230 14.50 -6.96 27.88
CA ASP A 230 14.02 -7.80 28.98
C ASP A 230 14.69 -9.18 28.97
N PHE A 231 15.18 -9.64 27.80
CA PHE A 231 15.66 -11.01 27.62
C PHE A 231 16.95 -11.07 26.81
N HIS A 232 17.82 -12.01 27.19
CA HIS A 232 19.00 -12.36 26.42
C HIS A 232 19.15 -13.88 26.27
N TRP A 233 19.44 -14.33 25.05
CA TRP A 233 19.79 -15.73 24.75
C TRP A 233 20.72 -15.82 23.53
N SER A 234 21.36 -16.99 23.36
CA SER A 234 22.31 -17.21 22.26
C SER A 234 21.59 -17.33 20.92
N GLY A 235 22.09 -16.68 19.86
CA GLY A 235 21.46 -16.72 18.54
C GLY A 235 20.19 -15.86 18.38
N MET A 236 19.81 -15.10 19.41
CA MET A 236 18.61 -14.25 19.44
C MET A 236 18.41 -13.38 18.19
N THR A 237 19.48 -12.75 17.70
CA THR A 237 19.37 -11.84 16.55
C THR A 237 18.90 -12.55 15.28
N GLN A 238 19.43 -13.75 15.02
CA GLN A 238 19.05 -14.53 13.84
C GLN A 238 17.63 -15.08 14.02
N PHE A 239 17.33 -15.65 15.19
CA PHE A 239 16.01 -16.18 15.51
C PHE A 239 14.88 -15.14 15.32
N ILE A 240 15.11 -13.90 15.78
CA ILE A 240 14.15 -12.80 15.61
C ILE A 240 14.01 -12.40 14.14
N LYS A 241 15.11 -12.33 13.39
CA LYS A 241 15.07 -12.02 11.96
C LYS A 241 14.25 -13.05 11.19
N ASP A 242 14.48 -14.33 11.45
CA ASP A 242 13.79 -15.45 10.80
C ASP A 242 12.30 -15.44 11.15
N TYR A 243 11.97 -15.24 12.42
CA TYR A 243 10.59 -15.09 12.89
C TYR A 243 9.85 -13.96 12.17
N VAL A 244 10.40 -12.74 12.19
CA VAL A 244 9.73 -11.58 11.57
C VAL A 244 9.69 -11.72 10.04
N SER A 245 10.68 -12.35 9.42
CA SER A 245 10.69 -12.60 7.97
C SER A 245 9.63 -13.62 7.53
N SER A 246 9.30 -14.58 8.41
CA SER A 246 8.25 -15.58 8.17
C SER A 246 6.85 -15.10 8.56
N CYS A 247 6.75 -13.92 9.20
CA CYS A 247 5.47 -13.32 9.55
C CYS A 247 4.67 -12.96 8.29
N LYS A 248 3.55 -13.66 8.08
CA LYS A 248 2.67 -13.46 6.91
C LYS A 248 2.08 -12.05 6.86
N GLN A 249 1.72 -11.49 8.00
CA GLN A 249 1.17 -10.13 8.10
C GLN A 249 2.23 -9.08 7.69
N CYS A 250 3.46 -9.22 8.19
CA CYS A 250 4.55 -8.35 7.78
C CYS A 250 4.90 -8.51 6.30
N SER A 251 4.99 -9.75 5.80
CA SER A 251 5.36 -10.03 4.40
C SER A 251 4.37 -9.44 3.40
N ARG A 252 3.07 -9.53 3.69
CA ARG A 252 2.01 -8.95 2.85
C ARG A 252 2.01 -7.42 2.84
N ASN A 253 2.27 -6.81 4.00
CA ASN A 253 2.23 -5.35 4.15
C ASN A 253 3.57 -4.69 3.78
N LYS A 254 4.61 -5.47 3.48
CA LYS A 254 5.92 -4.94 3.15
C LYS A 254 5.91 -4.45 1.71
N ASN A 255 6.01 -3.13 1.53
CA ASN A 255 6.27 -2.57 0.21
C ASN A 255 7.57 -3.16 -0.36
N ILE A 256 7.44 -3.92 -1.45
CA ILE A 256 8.58 -4.47 -2.15
C ILE A 256 9.25 -3.31 -2.87
N HIS A 257 10.36 -2.82 -2.33
CA HIS A 257 11.27 -1.95 -3.06
C HIS A 257 11.93 -2.77 -4.16
N HIS A 258 11.28 -2.83 -5.33
CA HIS A 258 11.95 -3.29 -6.54
C HIS A 258 13.09 -2.32 -6.87
N LYS A 259 14.15 -2.82 -7.51
CA LYS A 259 15.17 -1.95 -8.12
C LYS A 259 14.48 -1.09 -9.17
N LYS A 260 14.92 0.16 -9.37
CA LYS A 260 14.40 1.07 -10.40
C LYS A 260 14.20 0.32 -11.71
N PHE A 261 13.01 0.41 -12.31
CA PHE A 261 12.77 -0.12 -13.65
C PHE A 261 13.84 0.41 -14.61
N GLY A 262 14.36 -0.46 -15.49
CA GLY A 262 15.37 -0.08 -16.48
C GLY A 262 14.82 0.89 -17.53
N PHE A 263 15.65 1.32 -18.47
CA PHE A 263 15.22 2.17 -19.57
C PHE A 263 14.11 1.50 -20.40
N LEU A 264 13.06 2.26 -20.74
CA LEU A 264 12.02 1.84 -21.67
C LEU A 264 12.67 1.45 -23.00
N LYS A 265 12.35 0.27 -23.52
CA LYS A 265 12.76 -0.13 -24.87
C LYS A 265 11.77 0.48 -25.87
N PRO A 266 12.18 1.46 -26.70
CA PRO A 266 11.29 2.02 -27.70
C PRO A 266 10.93 0.96 -28.75
N LEU A 267 9.73 1.08 -29.32
CA LEU A 267 9.30 0.27 -30.44
C LEU A 267 10.22 0.52 -31.66
N PRO A 268 10.48 -0.49 -32.49
CA PRO A 268 11.32 -0.33 -33.67
C PRO A 268 10.74 0.72 -34.62
N ILE A 269 11.61 1.52 -35.23
CA ILE A 269 11.22 2.54 -36.21
C ILE A 269 10.73 1.82 -37.48
N PRO A 270 9.53 2.15 -38.00
CA PRO A 270 9.02 1.53 -39.22
C PRO A 270 9.86 1.88 -40.46
N ASN A 271 9.80 1.04 -41.49
CA ASN A 271 10.57 1.22 -42.73
C ASN A 271 9.93 2.19 -43.75
N GLY A 272 8.79 2.81 -43.40
CA GLY A 272 8.06 3.71 -44.29
C GLY A 272 6.72 4.17 -43.72
N PRO A 273 6.09 5.17 -44.36
CA PRO A 273 4.85 5.75 -43.91
C PRO A 273 3.68 4.77 -44.01
N CYS A 274 2.77 4.85 -43.03
CA CYS A 274 1.53 4.07 -42.94
C CYS A 274 1.70 2.54 -42.90
N ILE A 275 2.91 2.04 -42.65
CA ILE A 275 3.20 0.61 -42.48
C ILE A 275 2.87 0.16 -41.05
N CYS A 276 3.21 0.98 -40.05
CA CYS A 276 2.94 0.70 -38.65
C CYS A 276 2.18 1.87 -38.04
N LEU A 277 0.96 1.60 -37.59
CA LEU A 277 0.10 2.61 -36.98
C LEU A 277 0.08 2.45 -35.47
N SER A 278 -0.16 3.55 -34.76
CA SER A 278 -0.64 3.51 -33.39
C SER A 278 -2.10 3.96 -33.35
N MET A 279 -2.92 3.29 -32.54
CA MET A 279 -4.35 3.56 -32.39
C MET A 279 -4.72 3.71 -30.92
N ASP A 280 -5.46 4.78 -30.62
CA ASP A 280 -5.93 5.07 -29.26
C ASP A 280 -7.33 5.74 -29.30
N PHE A 281 -8.00 5.81 -28.14
CA PHE A 281 -9.27 6.51 -27.98
C PHE A 281 -9.15 7.62 -26.95
N ILE A 282 -9.51 8.83 -27.36
CA ILE A 282 -9.85 9.89 -26.43
C ILE A 282 -11.34 9.75 -26.15
N THR A 283 -11.71 9.53 -24.88
CA THR A 283 -13.10 9.28 -24.47
C THR A 283 -13.55 10.29 -23.42
N GLN A 284 -14.85 10.31 -23.11
CA GLN A 284 -15.45 11.22 -22.12
C GLN A 284 -15.30 12.71 -22.46
N LEU A 285 -15.31 13.02 -23.76
CA LEU A 285 -15.30 14.41 -24.22
C LEU A 285 -16.71 15.01 -24.12
N PRO A 286 -16.83 16.34 -23.97
CA PRO A 286 -18.11 17.02 -24.10
C PRO A 286 -18.78 16.68 -25.43
N LEU A 287 -20.10 16.46 -25.40
CA LEU A 287 -20.87 16.12 -26.59
C LEU A 287 -20.76 17.24 -27.63
N SER A 288 -20.26 16.93 -28.82
CA SER A 288 -20.11 17.86 -29.93
C SER A 288 -20.60 17.20 -31.21
N ASN A 289 -21.59 17.80 -31.88
CA ASN A 289 -22.24 17.25 -33.08
C ASN A 289 -22.64 15.76 -32.93
N SER A 290 -23.15 15.39 -31.76
CA SER A 290 -23.53 14.01 -31.41
C SER A 290 -22.38 13.01 -31.31
N PHE A 291 -21.16 13.47 -31.02
CA PHE A 291 -19.99 12.63 -30.73
C PHE A 291 -19.39 13.02 -29.37
N ASP A 292 -18.88 12.04 -28.62
CA ASP A 292 -18.33 12.20 -27.25
C ASP A 292 -16.91 11.60 -27.13
N SER A 293 -16.36 11.10 -28.23
CA SER A 293 -15.09 10.37 -28.29
C SER A 293 -14.40 10.62 -29.62
N ILE A 294 -13.08 10.45 -29.64
CA ILE A 294 -12.26 10.54 -30.84
C ILE A 294 -11.43 9.28 -30.95
N LEU A 295 -11.49 8.62 -32.11
CA LEU A 295 -10.51 7.63 -32.51
C LEU A 295 -9.29 8.36 -33.07
N PHE A 296 -8.15 8.10 -32.46
CA PHE A 296 -6.88 8.70 -32.81
C PHE A 296 -5.98 7.66 -33.46
N ILE A 297 -5.47 7.98 -34.66
CA ILE A 297 -4.60 7.08 -35.43
C ILE A 297 -3.36 7.83 -35.86
N VAL A 298 -2.18 7.33 -35.49
CA VAL A 298 -0.89 7.94 -35.81
C VAL A 298 -0.05 7.01 -36.67
N ASP A 299 0.47 7.52 -37.78
CA ASP A 299 1.57 6.86 -38.47
C ASP A 299 2.87 7.04 -37.69
N ARG A 300 3.45 5.93 -37.22
CA ARG A 300 4.66 5.97 -36.39
C ARG A 300 5.90 6.42 -37.15
N PHE A 301 5.89 6.40 -38.48
CA PHE A 301 7.00 6.88 -39.31
C PHE A 301 6.91 8.39 -39.57
N SER A 302 5.85 8.85 -40.24
CA SER A 302 5.72 10.26 -40.64
C SER A 302 5.20 11.19 -39.55
N ARG A 303 4.67 10.65 -38.44
CA ARG A 303 3.93 11.39 -37.40
C ARG A 303 2.61 11.98 -37.88
N MET A 304 2.12 11.60 -39.05
CA MET A 304 0.78 11.98 -39.51
C MET A 304 -0.26 11.43 -38.53
N ALA A 305 -1.13 12.32 -38.06
CA ALA A 305 -2.21 12.03 -37.15
C ALA A 305 -3.57 12.17 -37.85
N VAL A 306 -4.47 11.24 -37.60
CA VAL A 306 -5.86 11.26 -38.08
C VAL A 306 -6.78 11.16 -36.87
N PHE A 307 -7.64 12.18 -36.71
CA PHE A 307 -8.63 12.26 -35.65
C PHE A 307 -10.02 12.03 -36.22
N LEU A 308 -10.72 11.01 -35.74
CA LEU A 308 -12.01 10.60 -36.25
C LEU A 308 -13.07 10.67 -35.12
N PRO A 309 -14.08 11.54 -35.24
CA PRO A 309 -15.12 11.64 -34.22
C PRO A 309 -15.98 10.36 -34.18
N LYS A 310 -16.31 9.90 -32.98
CA LYS A 310 -17.18 8.74 -32.75
C LYS A 310 -17.96 8.88 -31.44
N MET A 311 -18.94 8.01 -31.23
CA MET A 311 -19.59 7.84 -29.93
C MET A 311 -18.83 6.83 -29.07
N PHE A 312 -18.91 6.92 -27.75
CA PHE A 312 -18.27 5.97 -26.84
C PHE A 312 -18.86 4.58 -27.06
N SER A 313 -20.19 4.53 -27.20
CA SER A 313 -21.02 3.35 -27.50
C SER A 313 -20.88 2.80 -28.94
N THR A 314 -19.96 3.33 -29.75
CA THR A 314 -19.75 2.88 -31.14
C THR A 314 -19.47 1.38 -31.21
N ALA A 315 -20.15 0.68 -32.13
CA ALA A 315 -19.95 -0.76 -32.33
C ALA A 315 -18.63 -1.06 -33.05
N SER A 316 -18.13 -2.30 -32.92
CA SER A 316 -16.89 -2.73 -33.58
C SER A 316 -16.96 -2.71 -35.11
N LEU A 317 -18.17 -2.84 -35.69
CA LEU A 317 -18.40 -2.71 -37.13
C LEU A 317 -18.13 -1.27 -37.61
N ASP A 318 -18.61 -0.28 -36.86
CA ASP A 318 -18.43 1.14 -37.20
C ASP A 318 -16.96 1.55 -37.05
N LEU A 319 -16.24 1.00 -36.07
CA LEU A 319 -14.79 1.14 -35.97
C LEU A 319 -14.09 0.67 -37.26
N ALA A 320 -14.47 -0.49 -37.79
CA ALA A 320 -13.92 -1.00 -39.04
C ALA A 320 -14.25 -0.11 -40.23
N ASN A 321 -15.48 0.41 -40.31
CA ASN A 321 -15.89 1.34 -41.36
C ASN A 321 -15.07 2.64 -41.31
N LEU A 322 -14.85 3.20 -40.11
CA LEU A 322 -14.01 4.38 -39.90
C LEU A 322 -12.57 4.11 -40.34
N PHE A 323 -12.00 2.97 -39.95
CA PHE A 323 -10.66 2.58 -40.31
C PHE A 323 -10.49 2.38 -41.82
N ILE A 324 -11.41 1.65 -42.46
CA ILE A 324 -11.35 1.38 -43.90
C ILE A 324 -11.44 2.69 -44.69
N LYS A 325 -12.43 3.53 -44.37
CA LYS A 325 -12.69 4.77 -45.09
C LYS A 325 -11.54 5.77 -44.99
N ASN A 326 -10.93 5.89 -43.81
CA ASN A 326 -9.99 6.97 -43.53
C ASN A 326 -8.53 6.55 -43.60
N ILE A 327 -8.22 5.27 -43.41
CA ILE A 327 -6.86 4.75 -43.45
C ILE A 327 -6.67 3.87 -44.67
N PHE A 328 -7.37 2.73 -44.74
CA PHE A 328 -7.11 1.74 -45.79
C PHE A 328 -7.29 2.31 -47.20
N LEU A 329 -8.41 2.95 -47.50
CA LEU A 329 -8.68 3.48 -48.84
C LEU A 329 -7.70 4.59 -49.26
N LYS A 330 -7.10 5.31 -48.32
CA LYS A 330 -6.22 6.46 -48.60
C LYS A 330 -4.74 6.11 -48.60
N HIS A 331 -4.34 5.19 -47.73
CA HIS A 331 -2.94 4.92 -47.41
C HIS A 331 -2.53 3.45 -47.57
N GLY A 332 -3.50 2.56 -47.87
CA GLY A 332 -3.27 1.12 -47.95
C GLY A 332 -3.41 0.40 -46.61
N LEU A 333 -3.21 -0.92 -46.64
CA LEU A 333 -3.26 -1.76 -45.44
C LEU A 333 -1.95 -1.63 -44.66
N PRO A 334 -2.00 -1.34 -43.35
CA PRO A 334 -0.80 -1.40 -42.52
C PRO A 334 -0.38 -2.84 -42.28
N SER A 335 0.90 -3.03 -41.99
CA SER A 335 1.46 -4.32 -41.55
C SER A 335 1.25 -4.56 -40.06
N SER A 336 1.26 -3.49 -39.24
CA SER A 336 0.99 -3.62 -37.81
C SER A 336 0.22 -2.42 -37.24
N ILE A 337 -0.52 -2.69 -36.17
CA ILE A 337 -1.22 -1.70 -35.36
C ILE A 337 -0.81 -1.93 -33.91
N VAL A 338 -0.28 -0.88 -33.29
CA VAL A 338 -0.02 -0.81 -31.86
C VAL A 338 -1.21 -0.14 -31.19
N SER A 339 -1.66 -0.69 -30.07
CA SER A 339 -2.73 -0.05 -29.31
C SER A 339 -2.72 -0.47 -27.86
N ASP A 340 -3.52 0.24 -27.06
CA ASP A 340 -3.91 -0.22 -25.74
C ASP A 340 -4.86 -1.45 -25.81
N ARG A 341 -5.36 -1.86 -24.64
CA ARG A 341 -6.31 -2.96 -24.50
C ARG A 341 -7.77 -2.50 -24.41
N ALA A 342 -8.13 -1.37 -25.02
CA ALA A 342 -9.52 -0.91 -25.04
C ALA A 342 -10.46 -1.96 -25.63
N SER A 343 -11.67 -2.10 -25.05
CA SER A 343 -12.62 -3.18 -25.34
C SER A 343 -12.94 -3.35 -26.84
N LEU A 344 -13.01 -2.26 -27.60
CA LEU A 344 -13.23 -2.30 -29.05
C LEU A 344 -12.02 -2.87 -29.80
N LEU A 345 -10.80 -2.53 -29.38
CA LEU A 345 -9.55 -2.98 -29.99
C LEU A 345 -9.18 -4.41 -29.58
N VAL A 346 -9.78 -4.97 -28.52
CA VAL A 346 -9.63 -6.40 -28.18
C VAL A 346 -10.89 -7.21 -28.53
N SER A 347 -11.89 -6.58 -29.15
CA SER A 347 -13.13 -7.27 -29.52
C SER A 347 -12.88 -8.44 -30.49
N TYR A 348 -13.74 -9.46 -30.41
CA TYR A 348 -13.70 -10.63 -31.28
C TYR A 348 -13.70 -10.23 -32.76
N PHE A 349 -14.60 -9.32 -33.14
CA PHE A 349 -14.73 -8.82 -34.51
C PHE A 349 -13.45 -8.13 -35.00
N TRP A 350 -12.91 -7.17 -34.24
CA TRP A 350 -11.70 -6.44 -34.66
C TRP A 350 -10.48 -7.36 -34.76
N THR A 351 -10.37 -8.30 -33.82
CA THR A 351 -9.33 -9.34 -33.84
C THR A 351 -9.40 -10.18 -35.10
N HIS A 352 -10.57 -10.70 -35.44
CA HIS A 352 -10.75 -11.51 -36.65
C HIS A 352 -10.57 -10.71 -37.94
N LEU A 353 -11.00 -9.44 -37.97
CA LEU A 353 -10.77 -8.57 -39.11
C LEU A 353 -9.27 -8.39 -39.38
N CYS A 354 -8.49 -8.04 -38.35
CA CYS A 354 -7.04 -7.89 -38.46
C CYS A 354 -6.37 -9.20 -38.92
N GLN A 355 -6.79 -10.34 -38.38
CA GLN A 355 -6.27 -11.65 -38.79
C GLN A 355 -6.54 -11.94 -40.28
N LYS A 356 -7.76 -11.67 -40.77
CA LYS A 356 -8.11 -11.86 -42.18
C LYS A 356 -7.33 -10.93 -43.12
N LEU A 357 -7.08 -9.70 -42.66
CA LEU A 357 -6.28 -8.71 -43.39
C LEU A 357 -4.76 -8.86 -43.18
N LYS A 358 -4.33 -9.85 -42.39
CA LYS A 358 -2.91 -10.11 -42.03
C LYS A 358 -2.21 -8.91 -41.38
N ILE A 359 -2.94 -8.16 -40.57
CA ILE A 359 -2.42 -7.03 -39.79
C ILE A 359 -1.96 -7.55 -38.41
N SER A 360 -0.70 -7.34 -38.05
CA SER A 360 -0.20 -7.65 -36.70
C SER A 360 -0.82 -6.70 -35.67
N ARG A 361 -1.20 -7.24 -34.52
CA ARG A 361 -1.79 -6.47 -33.41
C ARG A 361 -0.84 -6.50 -32.22
N ASP A 362 -0.19 -5.39 -31.96
CA ASP A 362 0.80 -5.26 -30.91
C ASP A 362 0.16 -4.52 -29.71
N LEU A 363 -0.51 -5.26 -28.83
CA LEU A 363 -1.21 -4.69 -27.67
C LEU A 363 -0.24 -4.33 -26.54
N SER A 364 -0.41 -3.17 -25.91
CA SER A 364 0.35 -2.80 -24.71
C SER A 364 0.04 -3.72 -23.52
N THR A 365 0.96 -3.79 -22.55
CA THR A 365 0.74 -4.53 -21.29
C THR A 365 -0.26 -3.79 -20.41
N ALA A 366 -1.13 -4.53 -19.74
CA ALA A 366 -2.13 -3.94 -18.84
C ALA A 366 -1.45 -3.09 -17.75
N TYR A 367 -1.99 -1.90 -17.48
CA TYR A 367 -1.50 -0.94 -16.48
C TYR A 367 -0.06 -0.41 -16.70
N HIS A 368 0.44 -0.45 -17.94
CA HIS A 368 1.71 0.16 -18.34
C HIS A 368 1.52 1.13 -19.53
N PRO A 369 0.99 2.34 -19.28
CA PRO A 369 0.72 3.34 -20.33
C PRO A 369 1.97 3.76 -21.10
N GLU A 370 3.15 3.61 -20.48
CA GLU A 370 4.47 3.95 -21.02
C GLU A 370 4.85 3.20 -22.31
N THR A 371 4.15 2.11 -22.65
CA THR A 371 4.42 1.28 -23.84
C THR A 371 4.08 2.02 -25.15
N ASP A 372 3.17 3.00 -25.10
CA ASP A 372 2.75 3.79 -26.26
C ASP A 372 2.96 5.30 -26.05
N GLY A 373 4.11 5.69 -25.50
CA GLY A 373 4.43 7.10 -25.22
C GLY A 373 4.44 8.03 -26.46
N GLN A 374 4.28 7.50 -27.68
CA GLN A 374 4.14 8.31 -28.89
C GLN A 374 2.70 8.84 -29.08
N THR A 375 1.66 8.08 -28.73
CA THR A 375 0.28 8.58 -28.75
C THR A 375 0.04 9.52 -27.59
N GLU A 376 0.57 9.19 -26.39
CA GLU A 376 0.47 10.03 -25.19
C GLU A 376 1.06 11.44 -25.40
N ARG A 377 2.19 11.54 -26.12
CA ARG A 377 2.84 12.83 -26.41
C ARG A 377 2.12 13.67 -27.47
N VAL A 378 1.36 13.04 -28.38
CA VAL A 378 0.54 13.77 -29.36
C VAL A 378 -0.83 14.14 -28.77
N ASN A 379 -1.36 13.34 -27.83
CA ASN A 379 -2.57 13.70 -27.07
C ASN A 379 -2.38 14.97 -26.20
N GLN A 380 -1.14 15.36 -25.90
CA GLN A 380 -0.81 16.58 -25.15
C GLN A 380 -0.73 17.86 -26.01
N ILE A 381 -0.76 17.72 -27.35
CA ILE A 381 -0.73 18.83 -28.33
C ILE A 381 -2.17 19.12 -28.74
#